data_AF-A0AAW0JR17-F1
#
_entry.id   AF-A0AAW0JR17-F1
#
_cell.length_a   1.000
_cell.length_b   1.000
_cell.length_c   1.000
_cell.angle_alpha   90.00
_cell.angle_beta   90.00
_cell.angle_gamma   90.00
#
_symmetry.space_group_name_H-M   'P 1'
#
loop_
_entity.id
_entity.type
_entity.pdbx_description
1 polymer ?
#
loop_
_entity_poly.entity_id
_entity_poly.type
_entity_poly.pdbx_seq_one_letter_code
_entity_poly.pdbx_strand_id
1 'polypeptide(L)'
;MFLVVSALLGYIYSPRLDSAPPRWVHFAHGLLLFLYQTFDAVDGKQARRTNSSSPLGELFDHGCDAIACALEALAFGSTAMCGRDTFWFWVISAVPFYGATWESYFTNTLILPALNGPTEGLMLIYFAHFFTAIVAYRMFIRDYLSPSDIMGNYPHLVVLGTGLAFGFLVGRMILAHLCDEPKGLKTNMCISLLYLPFALANVLTARLNDGVPLVDERLVLLLYCAFSVVLYLHFATSVIHEITTALGIYCFRITRKEA
;
A
#
# COMPACT_ATOMS: atom_id res chain seq x y z
N MET A 1 4.99 -10.16 -3.90
CA MET A 1 5.35 -11.32 -3.03
C MET A 1 6.36 -10.95 -1.95
N PHE A 2 7.54 -10.40 -2.29
CA PHE A 2 8.59 -10.08 -1.31
C PHE A 2 8.11 -9.19 -0.16
N LEU A 3 7.38 -8.10 -0.46
CA LEU A 3 6.86 -7.19 0.55
C LEU A 3 5.78 -7.82 1.44
N VAL A 4 5.00 -8.78 0.91
CA VAL A 4 4.02 -9.54 1.71
C VAL A 4 4.74 -10.40 2.74
N VAL A 5 5.79 -11.13 2.32
CA VAL A 5 6.62 -11.91 3.25
C VAL A 5 7.26 -10.98 4.29
N SER A 6 7.78 -9.83 3.87
CA SER A 6 8.36 -8.82 4.74
C SER A 6 7.36 -8.35 5.81
N ALA A 7 6.15 -7.92 5.40
CA ALA A 7 5.11 -7.50 6.32
C ALA A 7 4.66 -8.62 7.27
N LEU A 8 4.55 -9.86 6.79
CA LEU A 8 4.22 -11.03 7.62
C LEU A 8 5.29 -11.31 8.68
N LEU A 9 6.57 -11.20 8.34
CA LEU A 9 7.66 -11.29 9.32
C LEU A 9 7.54 -10.19 10.38
N GLY A 10 7.22 -8.96 9.95
CA GLY A 10 6.92 -7.85 10.86
C GLY A 10 5.76 -8.18 11.80
N TYR A 11 4.67 -8.74 11.29
CA TYR A 11 3.50 -9.12 12.09
C TYR A 11 3.82 -10.22 13.11
N ILE A 12 4.60 -11.23 12.72
CA ILE A 12 4.95 -12.36 13.58
C ILE A 12 5.90 -11.94 14.71
N TYR A 13 6.92 -11.13 14.40
CA TYR A 13 8.01 -10.81 15.33
C TYR A 13 7.89 -9.43 16.00
N SER A 14 7.07 -8.53 15.47
CA SER A 14 6.76 -7.22 16.02
C SER A 14 5.28 -6.86 15.76
N PRO A 15 4.32 -7.56 16.40
CA PRO A 15 2.89 -7.41 16.12
C PRO A 15 2.34 -6.01 16.43
N ARG A 16 3.03 -5.25 17.29
CA ARG A 16 2.71 -3.86 17.60
C ARG A 16 3.68 -2.85 16.98
N LEU A 17 4.69 -3.32 16.24
CA LEU A 17 5.73 -2.49 15.62
C LEU A 17 6.48 -1.58 16.60
N ASP A 18 6.37 -1.82 17.91
CA ASP A 18 6.89 -1.00 19.01
C ASP A 18 8.09 -1.66 19.72
N SER A 19 8.45 -2.86 19.26
CA SER A 19 9.41 -3.74 19.90
C SER A 19 10.36 -4.30 18.86
N ALA A 20 11.63 -4.44 19.26
CA ALA A 20 12.70 -4.88 18.38
C ALA A 20 12.47 -6.33 17.95
N PRO A 21 12.24 -6.61 16.65
CA PRO A 21 12.25 -7.99 16.18
C PRO A 21 13.68 -8.57 16.22
N PRO A 22 13.85 -9.89 16.06
CA PRO A 22 15.17 -10.49 15.93
C PRO A 22 15.97 -9.85 14.78
N ARG A 23 17.29 -9.73 14.95
CA ARG A 23 18.18 -9.03 13.99
C ARG A 23 18.08 -9.55 12.56
N TRP A 24 17.85 -10.85 12.40
CA TRP A 24 17.67 -11.46 11.08
C TRP A 24 16.40 -10.99 10.38
N VAL A 25 15.37 -10.55 11.11
CA VAL A 25 14.13 -9.99 10.54
C VAL A 25 14.41 -8.63 9.90
N HIS A 26 15.21 -7.76 10.54
CA HIS A 26 15.68 -6.52 9.89
C HIS A 26 16.47 -6.82 8.62
N PHE A 27 17.38 -7.81 8.67
CA PHE A 27 18.13 -8.22 7.47
C PHE A 27 17.19 -8.75 6.37
N ALA A 28 16.18 -9.55 6.74
CA ALA A 28 15.17 -10.05 5.82
C ALA A 28 14.33 -8.92 5.21
N HIS A 29 13.91 -7.91 5.99
CA HIS A 29 13.22 -6.73 5.49
C HIS A 29 14.06 -6.00 4.42
N GLY A 30 15.34 -5.76 4.70
CA GLY A 30 16.27 -5.14 3.76
C GLY A 30 16.46 -5.95 2.48
N LEU A 31 16.69 -7.26 2.59
CA LEU A 31 16.88 -8.14 1.43
C LEU A 31 15.62 -8.24 0.57
N LEU A 32 14.45 -8.42 1.19
CA LEU A 32 13.17 -8.54 0.49
C LEU A 32 12.79 -7.23 -0.21
N LEU A 33 13.07 -6.07 0.40
CA LEU A 33 12.84 -4.77 -0.22
C LEU A 33 13.80 -4.50 -1.37
N PHE A 34 15.08 -4.82 -1.21
CA PHE A 34 16.07 -4.74 -2.30
C PHE A 34 15.65 -5.59 -3.50
N LEU A 35 15.23 -6.83 -3.27
CA LEU A 35 14.75 -7.72 -4.33
C LEU A 35 13.48 -7.19 -4.98
N TYR A 36 12.52 -6.69 -4.19
CA TYR A 36 11.31 -6.03 -4.72
C TYR A 36 11.68 -4.91 -5.69
N GLN A 37 12.39 -3.89 -5.20
CA GLN A 37 12.77 -2.72 -6.00
C GLN A 37 13.55 -3.10 -7.27
N THR A 38 14.42 -4.11 -7.16
CA THR A 38 15.22 -4.55 -8.31
C THR A 38 14.35 -5.20 -9.38
N PHE A 39 13.44 -6.10 -9.00
CA PHE A 39 12.60 -6.81 -9.98
C PHE A 39 11.50 -5.93 -10.55
N ASP A 40 10.95 -5.05 -9.74
CA ASP A 40 10.04 -3.99 -10.13
C ASP A 40 10.67 -3.13 -11.25
N ALA A 41 11.85 -2.53 -11.00
CA ALA A 41 12.54 -1.74 -12.02
C ALA A 41 12.97 -2.51 -13.29
N VAL A 42 13.01 -3.84 -13.26
CA VAL A 42 13.39 -4.69 -14.41
C VAL A 42 12.24 -4.85 -15.40
N ASP A 43 10.99 -4.86 -14.96
CA ASP A 43 9.87 -5.17 -15.86
C ASP A 43 9.66 -4.08 -16.93
N GLY A 44 9.73 -2.80 -16.57
CA GLY A 44 9.58 -1.67 -17.48
C GLY A 44 10.79 -1.54 -18.40
N LYS A 45 12.00 -1.86 -17.90
CA LYS A 45 13.21 -1.92 -18.74
C LYS A 45 13.08 -3.02 -19.79
N GLN A 46 12.59 -4.19 -19.39
CA GLN A 46 12.36 -5.30 -20.29
C GLN A 46 11.27 -4.98 -21.30
N ALA A 47 10.14 -4.40 -20.86
CA ALA A 47 9.04 -4.00 -21.72
C ALA A 47 9.47 -3.01 -22.81
N ARG A 48 10.31 -2.03 -22.48
CA ARG A 48 10.91 -1.11 -23.46
C ARG A 48 11.84 -1.84 -24.42
N ARG A 49 12.71 -2.72 -23.91
CA ARG A 49 13.64 -3.50 -24.74
C ARG A 49 12.92 -4.40 -25.75
N THR A 50 11.79 -4.99 -25.36
CA THR A 50 11.01 -5.90 -26.21
C THR A 50 9.89 -5.22 -26.98
N ASN A 51 9.78 -3.89 -26.93
CA ASN A 51 8.68 -3.11 -27.53
C ASN A 51 7.29 -3.63 -27.13
N SER A 52 7.14 -3.98 -25.85
CA SER A 52 5.90 -4.53 -25.27
C SER A 52 5.31 -3.65 -24.16
N SER A 53 5.71 -2.38 -24.10
CA SER A 53 5.07 -1.39 -23.21
C SER A 53 3.59 -1.26 -23.54
N SER A 54 2.74 -1.19 -22.51
CA SER A 54 1.29 -1.07 -22.69
C SER A 54 0.63 -0.35 -21.51
N PRO A 55 -0.54 0.27 -21.72
CA PRO A 55 -1.36 0.83 -20.64
C PRO A 55 -1.68 -0.20 -19.54
N LEU A 56 -1.93 -1.45 -19.93
CA LEU A 56 -2.16 -2.53 -18.96
C LEU A 56 -0.92 -2.83 -18.10
N GLY A 57 0.27 -2.78 -18.69
CA GLY A 57 1.52 -2.90 -17.94
C GLY A 57 1.64 -1.81 -16.88
N GLU A 58 1.35 -0.57 -17.24
CA GLU A 58 1.33 0.57 -16.30
C GLU A 58 0.29 0.40 -15.19
N LEU A 59 -0.93 -0.04 -15.51
CA LEU A 59 -1.97 -0.33 -14.51
C LEU A 59 -1.50 -1.36 -13.48
N PHE A 60 -0.85 -2.41 -13.94
CA PHE A 60 -0.40 -3.50 -13.09
C PHE A 60 0.79 -3.08 -12.22
N ASP A 61 1.79 -2.42 -12.81
CA ASP A 61 3.00 -1.91 -12.17
C ASP A 61 2.65 -0.92 -11.04
N HIS A 62 2.08 0.24 -11.39
CA HIS A 62 1.73 1.26 -10.40
C HIS A 62 0.58 0.84 -9.47
N GLY A 63 -0.32 -0.04 -9.93
CA GLY A 63 -1.36 -0.62 -9.09
C GLY A 63 -0.78 -1.51 -7.97
N CYS A 64 0.30 -2.25 -8.25
CA CYS A 64 1.04 -3.01 -7.25
C CYS A 64 1.83 -2.08 -6.32
N ASP A 65 2.49 -1.05 -6.86
CA ASP A 65 3.21 -0.05 -6.07
C ASP A 65 2.33 0.65 -5.03
N ALA A 66 1.08 0.95 -5.37
CA ALA A 66 0.14 1.57 -4.44
C ALA A 66 -0.09 0.71 -3.19
N ILE A 67 -0.13 -0.62 -3.32
CA ILE A 67 -0.20 -1.55 -2.18
C ILE A 67 1.17 -1.68 -1.50
N ALA A 68 2.24 -1.69 -2.30
CA ALA A 68 3.60 -1.80 -1.82
C ALA A 68 3.93 -0.72 -0.79
N CYS A 69 3.46 0.52 -0.98
CA CYS A 69 3.60 1.62 -0.01
C CYS A 69 3.16 1.22 1.41
N ALA A 70 2.07 0.46 1.55
CA ALA A 70 1.56 0.03 2.86
C ALA A 70 2.37 -1.11 3.47
N LEU A 71 2.75 -2.10 2.65
CA LEU A 71 3.55 -3.24 3.09
C LEU A 71 4.96 -2.83 3.50
N GLU A 72 5.53 -1.88 2.75
CA GLU A 72 6.83 -1.28 3.01
C GLU A 72 6.81 -0.44 4.29
N ALA A 73 5.80 0.41 4.47
CA ALA A 73 5.63 1.17 5.73
C ALA A 73 5.59 0.24 6.96
N LEU A 74 4.92 -0.92 6.88
CA LEU A 74 4.91 -1.90 7.98
C LEU A 74 6.29 -2.50 8.27
N ALA A 75 7.06 -2.84 7.24
CA ALA A 75 8.42 -3.34 7.40
C ALA A 75 9.34 -2.26 7.99
N PHE A 76 9.19 -1.02 7.53
CA PHE A 76 9.89 0.14 8.08
C PHE A 76 9.51 0.38 9.54
N GLY A 77 8.22 0.37 9.86
CA GLY A 77 7.72 0.52 11.23
C GLY A 77 8.27 -0.54 12.18
N SER A 78 8.35 -1.79 11.73
CA SER A 78 8.98 -2.92 12.45
C SER A 78 10.47 -2.66 12.74
N THR A 79 11.16 -2.01 11.80
CA THR A 79 12.58 -1.67 11.93
C THR A 79 12.82 -0.44 12.78
N ALA A 80 12.01 0.60 12.59
CA ALA A 80 12.07 1.85 13.33
C ALA A 80 11.49 1.73 14.74
N MET A 81 10.79 0.63 15.04
CA MET A 81 10.12 0.37 16.32
C MET A 81 9.14 1.49 16.73
N CYS A 82 8.50 2.11 15.75
CA CYS A 82 7.73 3.34 15.95
C CYS A 82 6.23 3.12 16.18
N GLY A 83 5.80 1.85 16.29
CA GLY A 83 4.44 1.47 16.63
C GLY A 83 3.40 2.13 15.73
N ARG A 84 2.49 2.88 16.34
CA ARG A 84 1.45 3.67 15.66
C ARG A 84 1.97 4.70 14.66
N ASP A 85 3.18 5.24 14.85
CA ASP A 85 3.73 6.29 13.98
C ASP A 85 4.07 5.71 12.60
N THR A 86 4.11 4.38 12.47
CA THR A 86 4.12 3.66 11.19
C THR A 86 3.04 4.17 10.23
N PHE A 87 1.86 4.51 10.75
CA PHE A 87 0.79 5.08 9.93
C PHE A 87 1.21 6.38 9.24
N TRP A 88 1.96 7.24 9.92
CA TRP A 88 2.42 8.50 9.35
C TRP A 88 3.53 8.30 8.32
N PHE A 89 4.40 7.30 8.49
CA PHE A 89 5.34 6.90 7.44
C PHE A 89 4.63 6.41 6.19
N TRP A 90 3.53 5.65 6.34
CA TRP A 90 2.66 5.31 5.21
C TRP A 90 2.06 6.55 4.53
N VAL A 91 1.55 7.53 5.29
CA VAL A 91 1.00 8.78 4.73
C VAL A 91 2.06 9.57 3.95
N ILE A 92 3.29 9.65 4.46
CA ILE A 92 4.41 10.33 3.78
C ILE A 92 4.73 9.68 2.43
N SER A 93 4.57 8.37 2.30
CA SER A 93 4.73 7.64 1.02
C SER A 93 3.51 7.79 0.10
N ALA A 94 2.30 7.64 0.65
CA ALA A 94 1.05 7.62 -0.10
C ALA A 94 0.68 8.98 -0.73
N VAL A 95 0.93 10.09 -0.05
CA VAL A 95 0.53 11.44 -0.52
C VAL A 95 1.29 11.84 -1.80
N PRO A 96 2.64 11.78 -1.85
CA PRO A 96 3.39 12.03 -3.07
C PRO A 96 3.02 11.08 -4.21
N PHE A 97 2.84 9.79 -3.91
CA PHE A 97 2.43 8.78 -4.90
C PHE A 97 1.07 9.12 -5.52
N TYR A 98 0.09 9.48 -4.70
CA TYR A 98 -1.21 9.97 -5.17
C TYR A 98 -1.06 11.24 -6.01
N GLY A 99 -0.24 12.19 -5.57
CA GLY A 99 0.01 13.44 -6.30
C GLY A 99 0.55 13.21 -7.70
N ALA A 100 1.57 12.35 -7.84
CA ALA A 100 2.14 11.98 -9.14
C ALA A 100 1.12 11.25 -10.04
N THR A 101 0.35 10.34 -9.47
CA THR A 101 -0.69 9.62 -10.22
C THR A 101 -1.83 10.56 -10.63
N TRP A 102 -2.20 11.50 -9.77
CA TRP A 102 -3.21 12.52 -10.04
C TRP A 102 -2.75 13.46 -11.15
N GLU A 103 -1.50 13.92 -11.11
CA GLU A 103 -0.91 14.71 -12.18
C GLU A 103 -0.96 13.94 -13.51
N SER A 104 -0.50 12.69 -13.54
CA SER A 104 -0.59 11.83 -14.73
C SER A 104 -2.03 11.69 -15.25
N TYR A 105 -3.00 11.52 -14.35
CA TYR A 105 -4.42 11.45 -14.73
C TYR A 105 -4.90 12.71 -15.47
N PHE A 106 -4.42 13.90 -15.14
CA PHE A 106 -4.84 15.14 -15.84
C PHE A 106 -3.96 15.50 -17.04
N THR A 107 -2.67 15.19 -16.99
CA THR A 107 -1.70 15.58 -18.05
C THR A 107 -1.52 14.51 -19.12
N ASN A 108 -1.96 13.27 -18.85
CA ASN A 108 -1.70 12.06 -19.64
C ASN A 108 -0.20 11.75 -19.80
N THR A 109 0.64 12.28 -18.91
CA THR A 109 2.07 12.07 -18.93
C THR A 109 2.57 11.80 -17.52
N LEU A 110 3.20 10.65 -17.31
CA LEU A 110 3.98 10.39 -16.11
C LEU A 110 5.45 10.64 -16.38
N ILE A 111 6.00 11.68 -15.77
CA ILE A 111 7.42 12.03 -15.90
C ILE A 111 8.14 11.56 -14.64
N LEU A 112 9.01 10.57 -14.79
CA LEU A 112 9.87 10.06 -13.72
C LEU A 112 11.29 10.62 -13.90
N PRO A 113 11.67 11.70 -13.19
CA PRO A 113 13.03 12.22 -13.23
C PRO A 113 14.02 11.24 -12.58
N ALA A 114 15.32 11.53 -12.75
CA ALA A 114 16.39 10.70 -12.18
C ALA A 114 16.31 10.57 -10.65
N LEU A 115 15.78 11.59 -9.97
CA LEU A 115 15.39 11.55 -8.56
C LEU A 115 13.87 11.63 -8.49
N ASN A 116 13.21 10.50 -8.33
CA ASN A 116 11.74 10.41 -8.42
C ASN A 116 11.05 10.21 -7.07
N GLY A 117 11.80 9.90 -6.01
CA GLY A 117 11.25 9.67 -4.68
C GLY A 117 11.20 8.18 -4.33
N PRO A 118 10.39 7.35 -5.02
CA PRO A 118 10.34 5.91 -4.75
C PRO A 118 11.71 5.24 -4.85
N THR A 119 12.49 5.52 -5.89
CA THR A 119 13.77 4.82 -6.11
C THR A 119 14.76 5.10 -4.98
N GLU A 120 14.91 6.37 -4.60
CA GLU A 120 15.83 6.81 -3.54
C GLU A 120 15.30 6.45 -2.16
N GLY A 121 13.99 6.57 -1.95
CA GLY A 121 13.31 6.28 -0.69
C GLY A 121 13.42 4.81 -0.33
N LEU A 122 13.06 3.91 -1.24
CA LEU A 122 13.20 2.46 -1.03
C LEU A 122 14.67 2.07 -0.80
N MET A 123 15.60 2.74 -1.49
CA MET A 123 17.04 2.55 -1.27
C MET A 123 17.47 2.93 0.15
N LEU A 124 17.08 4.12 0.61
CA LEU A 124 17.38 4.58 1.96
C LEU A 124 16.80 3.63 3.01
N ILE A 125 15.61 3.09 2.76
CA ILE A 125 14.90 2.20 3.69
C ILE A 125 15.57 0.84 3.78
N TYR A 126 15.95 0.20 2.67
CA TYR A 126 16.67 -1.09 2.76
C TYR A 126 18.06 -0.93 3.39
N PHE A 127 18.74 0.21 3.20
CA PHE A 127 19.98 0.49 3.91
C PHE A 127 19.73 0.68 5.41
N ALA A 128 18.65 1.36 5.81
CA ALA A 128 18.26 1.49 7.21
C ALA A 128 17.96 0.13 7.85
N HIS A 129 17.32 -0.79 7.13
CA HIS A 129 17.11 -2.18 7.55
C HIS A 129 18.44 -2.90 7.83
N PHE A 130 19.38 -2.88 6.87
CA PHE A 130 20.68 -3.53 7.05
C PHE A 130 21.49 -2.89 8.17
N PHE A 131 21.49 -1.56 8.26
CA PHE A 131 22.16 -0.84 9.33
C PHE A 131 21.63 -1.25 10.71
N THR A 132 20.30 -1.28 10.87
CA THR A 132 19.64 -1.68 12.12
C THR A 132 19.95 -3.14 12.48
N ALA A 133 20.00 -4.02 11.48
CA ALA A 133 20.41 -5.42 11.66
C ALA A 133 21.84 -5.57 12.23
N ILE A 134 22.75 -4.64 11.90
CA ILE A 134 24.16 -4.66 12.31
C ILE A 134 24.38 -3.91 13.64
N VAL A 135 23.71 -2.80 13.87
CA VAL A 135 23.99 -1.91 15.01
C VAL A 135 23.13 -2.23 16.24
N ALA A 136 22.08 -3.05 16.12
CA ALA A 136 21.16 -3.41 17.21
C ALA A 136 20.69 -2.18 18.00
N TYR A 137 20.11 -1.21 17.28
CA TYR A 137 19.69 0.02 17.90
C TYR A 137 18.24 -0.08 18.40
N ARG A 138 18.06 0.00 19.72
CA ARG A 138 16.75 0.25 20.35
C ARG A 138 16.45 1.73 20.16
N MET A 139 15.91 2.08 19.00
CA MET A 139 15.54 3.45 18.70
C MET A 139 14.05 3.62 18.89
N PHE A 140 13.69 4.57 19.76
CA PHE A 140 12.36 5.13 19.97
C PHE A 140 11.34 4.26 20.73
N ILE A 141 11.11 4.66 21.98
CA ILE A 141 9.91 4.34 22.75
C ILE A 141 9.29 5.68 23.12
N ARG A 142 8.10 6.02 22.61
CA ARG A 142 7.09 6.77 23.39
C ARG A 142 5.70 6.84 22.75
N ASP A 143 4.70 6.79 23.65
CA ASP A 143 3.25 6.91 23.48
C ASP A 143 2.75 8.29 23.00
N TYR A 144 1.48 8.39 22.54
CA TYR A 144 0.48 9.40 23.00
C TYR A 144 -0.86 9.52 22.24
N LEU A 145 -1.97 9.31 22.96
CA LEU A 145 -3.33 9.82 22.71
C LEU A 145 -4.22 9.04 21.74
N SER A 146 -4.78 7.94 22.24
CA SER A 146 -6.20 7.61 22.10
C SER A 146 -6.62 6.83 23.35
N PRO A 147 -7.83 7.01 23.92
CA PRO A 147 -8.31 6.25 25.09
C PRO A 147 -8.29 4.72 24.89
N SER A 148 -8.26 4.28 23.64
CA SER A 148 -8.32 2.89 23.17
C SER A 148 -7.16 2.47 22.25
N ASP A 149 -6.29 3.42 21.89
CA ASP A 149 -5.07 3.26 21.06
C ASP A 149 -5.15 2.24 19.92
N ILE A 150 -6.16 2.33 19.05
CA ILE A 150 -6.34 1.40 17.93
C ILE A 150 -5.08 1.31 17.03
N MET A 151 -4.44 2.46 16.78
CA MET A 151 -3.23 2.52 15.94
C MET A 151 -2.02 1.85 16.61
N GLY A 152 -1.89 1.90 17.94
CA GLY A 152 -0.85 1.17 18.66
C GLY A 152 -1.20 -0.31 18.91
N ASN A 153 -2.48 -0.62 19.11
CA ASN A 153 -2.95 -1.98 19.40
C ASN A 153 -3.02 -2.86 18.14
N TYR A 154 -3.34 -2.27 16.98
CA TYR A 154 -3.52 -2.98 15.72
C TYR A 154 -2.89 -2.27 14.50
N PRO A 155 -1.59 -1.88 14.56
CA PRO A 155 -0.95 -1.08 13.51
C PRO A 155 -0.97 -1.77 12.14
N HIS A 156 -0.76 -3.10 12.11
CA HIS A 156 -0.83 -3.89 10.88
C HIS A 156 -2.20 -3.82 10.20
N LEU A 157 -3.28 -3.96 10.97
CA LEU A 157 -4.63 -3.91 10.41
C LEU A 157 -4.98 -2.52 9.91
N VAL A 158 -4.59 -1.47 10.65
CA VAL A 158 -4.84 -0.08 10.24
C VAL A 158 -4.12 0.20 8.92
N VAL A 159 -2.81 -0.03 8.84
CA VAL A 159 -2.01 0.29 7.64
C VAL A 159 -2.38 -0.59 6.45
N LEU A 160 -2.66 -1.89 6.64
CA LEU A 160 -3.13 -2.75 5.55
C LEU A 160 -4.52 -2.35 5.06
N GLY A 161 -5.45 -2.07 5.98
CA GLY A 161 -6.81 -1.66 5.65
C GLY A 161 -6.85 -0.36 4.86
N THR A 162 -6.08 0.65 5.30
CA THR A 162 -5.94 1.93 4.59
C THR A 162 -5.13 1.81 3.31
N GLY A 163 -4.10 0.95 3.30
CA GLY A 163 -3.29 0.62 2.12
C GLY A 163 -4.11 -0.01 0.99
N LEU A 164 -5.00 -0.94 1.30
CA LEU A 164 -5.90 -1.55 0.31
C LEU A 164 -6.93 -0.56 -0.23
N ALA A 165 -7.50 0.29 0.65
CA ALA A 165 -8.41 1.37 0.24
C ALA A 165 -7.71 2.39 -0.67
N PHE A 166 -6.44 2.70 -0.39
CA PHE A 166 -5.58 3.54 -1.21
C PHE A 166 -5.24 2.89 -2.55
N GLY A 167 -4.83 1.61 -2.55
CA GLY A 167 -4.58 0.84 -3.77
C GLY A 167 -5.79 0.77 -4.69
N PHE A 168 -7.00 0.65 -4.13
CA PHE A 168 -8.25 0.76 -4.89
C PHE A 168 -8.41 2.15 -5.52
N LEU A 169 -8.23 3.23 -4.74
CA LEU A 169 -8.38 4.60 -5.21
C LEU A 169 -7.42 4.92 -6.36
N VAL A 170 -6.13 4.61 -6.17
CA VAL A 170 -5.10 4.83 -7.19
C VAL A 170 -5.35 3.94 -8.40
N GLY A 171 -5.62 2.64 -8.19
CA GLY A 171 -5.91 1.72 -9.30
C GLY A 171 -7.08 2.17 -10.16
N ARG A 172 -8.14 2.72 -9.55
CA ARG A 172 -9.27 3.34 -10.27
C ARG A 172 -8.88 4.59 -11.05
N MET A 173 -7.99 5.42 -10.50
CA MET A 173 -7.51 6.62 -11.16
C MET A 173 -6.62 6.29 -12.36
N ILE A 174 -5.72 5.31 -12.20
CA ILE A 174 -4.89 4.80 -13.29
C ILE A 174 -5.81 4.19 -14.37
N LEU A 175 -6.76 3.33 -14.01
CA LEU A 175 -7.69 2.75 -14.99
C LEU A 175 -8.48 3.84 -15.76
N ALA A 176 -9.01 4.85 -15.06
CA ALA A 176 -9.75 5.93 -15.68
C ALA A 176 -8.86 6.78 -16.62
N HIS A 177 -7.57 6.93 -16.30
CA HIS A 177 -6.59 7.53 -17.19
C HIS A 177 -6.42 6.69 -18.45
N LEU A 178 -6.13 5.40 -18.30
CA LEU A 178 -5.77 4.50 -19.40
C LEU A 178 -6.95 4.21 -20.35
N CYS A 179 -8.17 4.31 -19.84
CA CYS A 179 -9.40 4.20 -20.64
C CYS A 179 -9.85 5.56 -21.24
N ASP A 180 -9.04 6.62 -21.10
CA ASP A 180 -9.35 7.98 -21.56
C ASP A 180 -10.73 8.47 -21.11
N GLU A 181 -11.14 8.09 -19.89
CA GLU A 181 -12.44 8.50 -19.40
C GLU A 181 -12.47 10.01 -19.11
N PRO A 182 -13.66 10.67 -19.14
CA PRO A 182 -13.78 12.10 -18.84
C PRO A 182 -13.16 12.45 -17.48
N LYS A 183 -12.30 13.48 -17.47
CA LYS A 183 -11.56 13.89 -16.28
C LYS A 183 -12.51 14.49 -15.23
N GLY A 184 -12.19 14.24 -13.96
CA GLY A 184 -13.00 14.68 -12.82
C GLY A 184 -13.01 13.64 -11.71
N LEU A 185 -13.51 14.06 -10.53
CA LEU A 185 -13.68 13.18 -9.38
C LEU A 185 -14.98 12.37 -9.55
N LYS A 186 -14.86 11.06 -9.70
CA LYS A 186 -16.01 10.18 -9.94
C LYS A 186 -16.47 9.54 -8.65
N THR A 187 -17.78 9.34 -8.51
CA THR A 187 -18.37 8.62 -7.36
C THR A 187 -17.71 7.26 -7.14
N ASN A 188 -17.36 6.56 -8.23
CA ASN A 188 -16.70 5.25 -8.18
C ASN A 188 -15.27 5.29 -7.62
N MET A 189 -14.58 6.44 -7.68
CA MET A 189 -13.26 6.64 -7.08
C MET A 189 -13.38 6.84 -5.56
N CYS A 190 -14.46 7.48 -5.10
CA CYS A 190 -14.69 7.79 -3.69
C CYS A 190 -15.33 6.63 -2.89
N ILE A 191 -15.61 5.48 -3.50
CA ILE A 191 -16.28 4.35 -2.82
C ILE A 191 -15.48 3.86 -1.61
N SER A 192 -14.15 3.91 -1.66
CA SER A 192 -13.30 3.56 -0.52
C SER A 192 -13.50 4.44 0.71
N LEU A 193 -14.08 5.64 0.54
CA LEU A 193 -14.40 6.58 1.62
C LEU A 193 -15.77 6.33 2.25
N LEU A 194 -16.62 5.43 1.71
CA LEU A 194 -17.97 5.18 2.23
C LEU A 194 -17.98 4.65 3.67
N TYR A 195 -16.91 4.00 4.11
CA TYR A 195 -16.78 3.54 5.49
C TYR A 195 -16.42 4.67 6.48
N LEU A 196 -15.86 5.78 5.97
CA LEU A 196 -15.36 6.89 6.80
C LEU A 196 -16.46 7.57 7.63
N PRO A 197 -17.65 7.92 7.09
CA PRO A 197 -18.72 8.51 7.90
C PRO A 197 -19.15 7.64 9.07
N PHE A 198 -19.21 6.31 8.89
CA PHE A 198 -19.54 5.37 9.96
C PHE A 198 -18.46 5.36 11.06
N ALA A 199 -17.19 5.29 10.66
CA ALA A 199 -16.08 5.35 11.61
C ALA A 199 -16.05 6.69 12.38
N LEU A 200 -16.26 7.82 11.69
CA LEU A 200 -16.33 9.14 12.30
C LEU A 200 -17.52 9.25 13.25
N ALA A 201 -18.70 8.73 12.88
CA ALA A 201 -19.86 8.68 13.76
C ALA A 201 -19.57 7.88 15.03
N ASN A 202 -18.91 6.72 14.92
CA ASN A 202 -18.55 5.89 16.08
C ASN A 202 -17.61 6.62 17.06
N VAL A 203 -16.60 7.32 16.53
CA VAL A 203 -15.67 8.14 17.33
C VAL A 203 -16.38 9.35 17.96
N LEU A 204 -17.24 10.04 17.21
CA LEU A 204 -18.03 11.15 17.71
C LEU A 204 -18.95 10.71 18.85
N THR A 205 -19.62 9.57 18.73
CA THR A 205 -20.43 9.00 19.81
C THR A 205 -19.58 8.70 21.04
N ALA A 206 -18.40 8.09 20.88
CA ALA A 206 -17.50 7.83 22.00
C ALA A 206 -17.08 9.14 22.71
N ARG A 207 -16.82 10.20 21.94
CA ARG A 207 -16.44 11.51 22.50
C ARG A 207 -17.59 12.23 23.20
N LEU A 208 -18.83 12.00 22.77
CA LEU A 208 -20.03 12.58 23.37
C LEU A 208 -20.57 11.77 24.55
N ASN A 209 -20.18 10.50 24.68
CA ASN A 209 -20.72 9.54 25.66
C ASN A 209 -19.64 9.03 26.63
N ASP A 210 -18.84 9.95 27.19
CA ASP A 210 -17.80 9.67 28.20
C ASP A 210 -16.84 8.52 27.84
N GLY A 211 -16.50 8.37 26.56
CA GLY A 211 -15.59 7.35 26.05
C GLY A 211 -16.24 6.02 25.67
N VAL A 212 -17.57 5.90 25.74
CA VAL A 212 -18.29 4.68 25.35
C VAL A 212 -18.72 4.78 23.87
N PRO A 213 -18.07 4.04 22.95
CA PRO A 213 -18.43 4.06 21.54
C PRO A 213 -19.77 3.37 21.28
N LEU A 214 -20.39 3.66 20.12
CA LEU A 214 -21.63 3.01 19.66
C LEU A 214 -21.39 1.51 19.38
N VAL A 215 -20.26 1.20 18.75
CA VAL A 215 -19.79 -0.13 18.39
C VAL A 215 -18.35 -0.27 18.84
N ASP A 216 -18.00 -1.47 19.32
CA ASP A 216 -16.63 -1.82 19.69
C ASP A 216 -15.65 -1.44 18.57
N GLU A 217 -14.62 -0.69 18.92
CA GLU A 217 -13.70 -0.10 17.94
C GLU A 217 -12.87 -1.15 17.20
N ARG A 218 -12.57 -2.28 17.84
CA ARG A 218 -11.91 -3.41 17.17
C ARG A 218 -12.82 -4.03 16.13
N LEU A 219 -14.11 -4.18 16.42
CA LEU A 219 -15.10 -4.64 15.44
C LEU A 219 -15.22 -3.66 14.27
N VAL A 220 -15.24 -2.35 14.53
CA VAL A 220 -15.23 -1.32 13.47
C VAL A 220 -13.98 -1.46 12.59
N LEU A 221 -12.80 -1.65 13.18
CA LEU A 221 -11.57 -1.86 12.41
C LEU A 221 -11.61 -3.15 11.57
N LEU A 222 -12.11 -4.25 12.12
CA LEU A 222 -12.22 -5.52 11.40
C LEU A 222 -13.20 -5.43 10.23
N LEU A 223 -14.34 -4.76 10.44
CA LEU A 223 -15.33 -4.50 9.40
C LEU A 223 -14.75 -3.58 8.31
N TYR A 224 -13.96 -2.57 8.69
CA TYR A 224 -13.23 -1.73 7.74
C TYR A 224 -12.24 -2.55 6.89
N CYS A 225 -11.43 -3.39 7.52
CA CYS A 225 -10.49 -4.24 6.80
C CYS A 225 -11.21 -5.21 5.84
N ALA A 226 -12.29 -5.84 6.30
CA ALA A 226 -13.11 -6.72 5.47
C ALA A 226 -13.70 -5.96 4.28
N PHE A 227 -14.24 -4.76 4.51
CA PHE A 227 -14.73 -3.88 3.47
C PHE A 227 -13.64 -3.54 2.44
N SER A 228 -12.45 -3.10 2.88
CA SER A 228 -11.33 -2.77 1.99
C SER A 228 -10.85 -3.97 1.16
N VAL A 229 -10.77 -5.15 1.77
CA VAL A 229 -10.40 -6.40 1.07
C VAL A 229 -11.44 -6.76 0.01
N VAL A 230 -12.73 -6.77 0.38
CA VAL A 230 -13.81 -7.09 -0.57
C VAL A 230 -13.84 -6.08 -1.71
N LEU A 231 -13.71 -4.79 -1.41
CA LEU A 231 -13.69 -3.73 -2.41
C LEU A 231 -12.52 -3.88 -3.38
N TYR A 232 -11.32 -4.13 -2.88
CA TYR A 232 -10.13 -4.32 -3.71
C TYR A 232 -10.21 -5.60 -4.55
N LEU A 233 -10.63 -6.73 -3.95
CA LEU A 233 -10.78 -7.99 -4.68
C LEU A 233 -11.84 -7.88 -5.78
N HIS A 234 -12.99 -7.28 -5.48
CA HIS A 234 -14.01 -7.02 -6.47
C HIS A 234 -13.44 -6.19 -7.62
N PHE A 235 -12.78 -5.06 -7.32
CA PHE A 235 -12.12 -4.23 -8.34
C PHE A 235 -11.13 -5.03 -9.20
N ALA A 236 -10.18 -5.73 -8.59
CA ALA A 236 -9.18 -6.50 -9.31
C ALA A 236 -9.83 -7.56 -10.21
N THR A 237 -10.81 -8.31 -9.70
CA THR A 237 -11.51 -9.34 -10.49
C THR A 237 -12.35 -8.74 -11.61
N SER A 238 -13.05 -7.62 -11.40
CA SER A 238 -13.81 -6.92 -12.44
C SER A 238 -12.89 -6.45 -13.56
N VAL A 239 -11.79 -5.77 -13.23
CA VAL A 239 -10.81 -5.29 -14.21
C VAL A 239 -10.22 -6.44 -15.00
N ILE A 240 -9.78 -7.52 -14.32
CA ILE A 240 -9.26 -8.71 -15.00
C ILE A 240 -10.33 -9.27 -15.96
N HIS A 241 -11.58 -9.39 -15.52
CA HIS A 241 -12.65 -9.95 -16.33
C HIS A 241 -13.01 -9.08 -17.53
N GLU A 242 -13.13 -7.77 -17.34
CA GLU A 242 -13.40 -6.80 -18.41
C GLU A 242 -12.29 -6.81 -19.46
N ILE A 243 -11.03 -6.80 -19.03
CA ILE A 243 -9.87 -6.80 -19.93
C ILE A 243 -9.75 -8.14 -20.68
N THR A 244 -9.87 -9.26 -19.97
CA THR A 244 -9.82 -10.60 -20.61
C THR A 244 -10.94 -10.78 -21.62
N THR A 245 -12.14 -10.27 -21.31
CA THR A 245 -13.29 -10.28 -22.23
C THR A 245 -13.06 -9.37 -23.44
N ALA A 246 -12.59 -8.14 -23.23
CA ALA A 246 -12.35 -7.18 -24.30
C ALA A 246 -11.23 -7.62 -25.25
N LEU A 247 -10.18 -8.24 -24.72
CA LEU A 247 -9.04 -8.73 -25.51
C LEU A 247 -9.22 -10.15 -26.06
N GLY A 248 -10.28 -10.87 -25.65
CA GLY A 248 -10.50 -12.27 -26.03
C GLY A 248 -9.40 -13.22 -25.52
N ILE A 249 -8.74 -12.88 -24.40
CA ILE A 249 -7.66 -13.68 -23.80
C ILE A 249 -8.12 -14.33 -22.52
N TYR A 250 -7.53 -15.48 -22.15
CA TYR A 250 -7.78 -16.11 -20.86
C TYR A 250 -6.64 -15.80 -19.90
N CYS A 251 -6.97 -15.30 -18.70
CA CYS A 251 -5.99 -14.87 -17.70
C CYS A 251 -4.90 -15.94 -17.41
N PHE A 252 -5.29 -17.22 -17.35
CA PHE A 252 -4.39 -18.34 -17.04
C PHE A 252 -3.98 -19.17 -18.26
N ARG A 253 -4.02 -18.62 -19.48
CA ARG A 253 -3.60 -19.33 -20.71
C ARG A 253 -2.56 -18.51 -21.47
N ILE A 254 -1.35 -19.04 -21.56
CA ILE A 254 -0.31 -18.49 -22.42
C ILE A 254 -0.42 -19.16 -23.80
N THR A 255 -0.84 -18.40 -24.80
CA THR A 255 -0.78 -18.84 -26.20
C THR A 255 0.63 -18.59 -26.75
N ARG A 256 1.17 -19.58 -27.47
CA ARG A 256 2.46 -19.43 -28.14
C ARG A 256 2.31 -18.39 -29.25
N LYS A 257 3.08 -17.29 -29.22
CA LYS A 257 3.20 -16.40 -30.37
C LYS A 257 3.84 -17.20 -31.50
N GLU A 258 3.17 -17.29 -32.65
CA GLU A 258 3.84 -17.72 -33.88
C GLU A 258 4.90 -16.66 -34.21
N ALA A 259 6.13 -17.13 -34.40
CA ALA A 259 7.32 -16.30 -34.61
C ALA A 259 7.41 -15.81 -36.05
#